data_AF-A0A3M1JPB6-F1
#
_entry.id   AF-A0A3M1JPB6-F1
#
_cell.length_a   1.000
_cell.length_b   1.000
_cell.length_c   1.000
_cell.angle_alpha   90.00
_cell.angle_beta   90.00
_cell.angle_gamma   90.00
#
_symmetry.space_group_name_H-M   'P 1'
#
loop_
_entity.id
_entity.type
_entity.pdbx_description
1 polymer ?
#
loop_
_entity_poly.entity_id
_entity_poly.type
_entity_poly.pdbx_seq_one_letter_code
_entity_poly.pdbx_strand_id
1 'polypeptide(L)' 'MKLLALETATEWCSVALIRDRDLERCREEFLPREHARKLPGMVQSLVRAEGWHWEDLDGIAVSIGPG' A
#
# COMPACT_ATOMS: atom_id res chain seq x y z
N MET A 1 7.09 10.64 -10.06
CA MET A 1 7.31 10.19 -8.67
C MET A 1 6.43 8.99 -8.39
N LYS A 2 6.99 7.81 -8.15
CA LYS A 2 6.25 6.59 -7.81
C LYS A 2 6.29 6.36 -6.30
N LEU A 3 5.11 6.35 -5.66
CA LEU A 3 4.98 6.12 -4.23
C LEU A 3 4.18 4.84 -3.95
N LEU A 4 4.61 4.14 -2.91
CA LEU A 4 3.81 3.09 -2.25
C LEU A 4 3.21 3.68 -0.98
N ALA A 5 1.89 3.69 -0.84
CA ALA A 5 1.20 4.16 0.35
C ALA A 5 0.60 3.00 1.15
N LEU A 6 0.79 3.01 2.47
CA LEU A 6 0.32 1.99 3.41
C LEU A 6 -0.54 2.63 4.50
N GLU A 7 -1.73 2.07 4.70
CA GLU A 7 -2.66 2.45 5.78
C GLU A 7 -2.99 1.19 6.61
N THR A 8 -2.76 1.29 7.91
CA THR A 8 -2.99 0.21 8.89
C THR A 8 -3.40 0.73 10.28
N ALA A 9 -3.77 2.02 10.38
CA ALA A 9 -4.11 2.69 11.62
C ALA A 9 -5.44 2.17 12.20
N THR A 10 -6.39 1.84 11.32
CA THR A 10 -7.71 1.31 11.68
C THR A 10 -7.80 -0.21 11.44
N GLU A 11 -8.99 -0.80 11.60
CA GLU A 11 -9.27 -2.19 11.20
C GLU A 11 -9.16 -2.43 9.69
N TRP A 12 -9.12 -1.37 8.89
CA TRP A 12 -8.83 -1.44 7.46
C TRP A 12 -7.33 -1.49 7.20
N CYS A 13 -6.95 -2.34 6.26
CA CYS A 13 -5.60 -2.46 5.74
C CYS A 13 -5.65 -2.07 4.27
N SER A 14 -4.97 -0.99 3.91
CA SER A 14 -4.98 -0.48 2.53
C SER A 14 -3.58 -0.28 1.99
N VAL A 15 -3.42 -0.57 0.71
CA VAL A 15 -2.19 -0.37 -0.06
C VAL A 15 -2.54 0.36 -1.35
N ALA A 16 -1.80 1.41 -1.68
CA ALA A 16 -1.96 2.14 -2.93
C ALA A 16 -0.63 2.37 -3.65
N LEU A 17 -0.68 2.38 -4.98
CA LEU A 17 0.39 2.79 -5.87
C LEU A 17 0.00 4.13 -6.48
N ILE A 18 0.87 5.12 -6.35
CA ILE A 18 0.61 6.50 -6.79
C ILE A 18 1.72 6.90 -7.74
N ARG A 19 1.38 7.34 -8.95
CA ARG A 19 2.33 7.94 -9.89
C ARG A 19 2.03 9.43 -10.01
N ASP A 20 2.99 10.23 -9.56
CA ASP A 20 2.92 11.68 -9.48
C ASP A 20 1.77 12.13 -8.60
N ARG A 21 0.60 12.40 -9.20
CA ARG A 21 -0.62 12.79 -8.49
C ARG A 21 -1.79 11.84 -8.72
N ASP A 22 -1.58 10.81 -9.53
CA ASP A 22 -2.61 9.89 -9.96
C ASP A 22 -2.54 8.59 -9.17
N LEU A 23 -3.71 8.13 -8.71
CA LEU A 23 -3.86 6.82 -8.11
C LEU A 23 -3.88 5.76 -9.21
N GLU A 24 -2.82 4.96 -9.29
CA GLU A 24 -2.68 3.91 -10.30
C GLU A 24 -3.48 2.67 -9.90
N ARG A 25 -3.33 2.27 -8.64
CA ARG A 25 -4.06 1.15 -8.07
C ARG A 25 -4.19 1.29 -6.57
N CYS A 26 -5.30 0.80 -6.03
CA CYS A 26 -5.48 0.60 -4.60
C CYS A 26 -6.07 -0.78 -4.33
N ARG A 27 -5.82 -1.28 -3.12
CA ARG A 27 -6.52 -2.42 -2.53
C ARG A 27 -6.72 -2.15 -1.07
N GLU A 28 -7.94 -2.33 -0.61
CA GLU A 28 -8.37 -2.14 0.76
C GLU A 28 -9.10 -3.40 1.23
N GLU A 29 -8.83 -3.82 2.46
CA GLU A 29 -9.50 -4.96 3.09
C GLU A 29 -9.74 -4.68 4.57
N PHE A 30 -10.90 -5.08 5.07
CA PHE A 30 -11.17 -5.10 6.51
C PHE A 30 -10.48 -6.32 7.13
N LEU A 31 -9.39 -6.09 7.88
CA LEU A 31 -8.46 -7.12 8.36
C LEU A 31 -8.15 -6.98 9.86
N PRO A 32 -9.16 -7.08 10.75
CA PRO A 32 -8.95 -6.91 12.18
C PRO A 32 -7.92 -7.92 12.70
N ARG A 33 -6.83 -7.40 13.29
CA ARG A 33 -5.73 -8.19 13.87
C ARG A 33 -4.96 -9.06 12.86
N GLU A 34 -5.16 -8.85 11.56
CA GLU A 34 -4.49 -9.61 10.50
C GLU A 34 -3.56 -8.76 9.62
N HIS A 35 -3.46 -7.44 9.84
CA HIS A 35 -2.63 -6.52 9.04
C HIS A 35 -1.22 -7.04 8.80
N ALA A 36 -0.47 -7.36 9.87
CA ALA A 36 0.93 -7.79 9.75
C ALA A 36 1.10 -9.07 8.92
N ARG A 37 0.10 -9.97 8.93
CA ARG A 37 0.13 -11.23 8.18
C ARG A 37 -0.19 -11.01 6.69
N LYS A 38 -1.11 -10.11 6.39
CA LYS A 38 -1.70 -9.95 5.04
C LYS A 38 -1.02 -8.85 4.23
N LEU A 39 -0.57 -7.78 4.89
CA LEU A 39 0.01 -6.60 4.26
C LEU A 39 1.15 -6.94 3.28
N PRO A 40 2.16 -7.78 3.59
CA PRO A 40 3.22 -8.10 2.63
C PRO A 40 2.69 -8.71 1.33
N GLY A 41 1.66 -9.57 1.43
CA GLY A 41 1.01 -10.18 0.27
C GLY A 41 0.19 -9.17 -0.53
N MET A 42 -0.49 -8.24 0.14
CA MET A 42 -1.22 -7.14 -0.52
C MET A 42 -0.27 -6.26 -1.31
N VAL A 43 0.85 -5.83 -0.72
CA VAL A 43 1.86 -5.01 -1.41
C VAL A 43 2.44 -5.77 -2.60
N GLN A 44 2.91 -7.01 -2.42
CA GLN A 44 3.48 -7.80 -3.52
C GLN A 44 2.48 -7.98 -4.67
N SER A 45 1.20 -8.18 -4.34
CA SER A 45 0.15 -8.35 -5.37
C SER A 45 -0.04 -7.09 -6.21
N LEU A 46 -0.02 -5.90 -5.60
CA LEU A 46 -0.22 -4.64 -6.31
C LEU A 46 0.99 -4.27 -7.16
N VAL A 47 2.18 -4.34 -6.58
CA VAL A 47 3.45 -4.02 -7.28
C VAL A 47 3.61 -4.89 -8.51
N ARG A 48 3.34 -6.21 -8.40
CA ARG A 48 3.39 -7.12 -9.54
C ARG A 48 2.29 -6.85 -10.58
N ALA A 49 1.07 -6.53 -10.16
CA ALA A 49 -0.04 -6.28 -11.06
C ALA A 49 0.19 -5.05 -11.95
N GLU A 50 0.83 -4.01 -11.41
CA GLU A 50 1.16 -2.78 -12.15
C GLU A 50 2.53 -2.83 -12.85
N GLY A 51 3.25 -3.95 -12.74
CA GLY A 51 4.57 -4.13 -13.36
C GLY A 51 5.63 -3.18 -12.81
N TRP A 52 5.50 -2.74 -11.55
CA TRP A 52 6.49 -1.90 -10.88
C TRP A 52 7.62 -2.76 -10.29
N HIS A 53 8.80 -2.18 -10.23
CA HIS A 53 9.93 -2.73 -9.50
C HIS A 53 10.19 -1.93 -8.20
N TRP A 54 10.84 -2.55 -7.21
CA TRP A 54 11.10 -1.88 -5.94
C TRP A 54 12.05 -0.70 -6.11
N GLU A 55 12.96 -0.82 -7.07
CA GLU A 55 13.92 0.19 -7.50
C GLU A 55 13.25 1.38 -8.19
N ASP A 56 11.99 1.24 -8.62
CA ASP A 56 11.22 2.33 -9.22
C ASP A 56 10.62 3.27 -8.16
N LEU A 57 10.53 2.85 -6.89
CA LEU A 57 9.85 3.60 -5.85
C LEU A 57 10.74 4.75 -5.35
N ASP A 58 10.19 5.97 -5.41
CA ASP A 58 10.83 7.15 -4.84
C ASP A 58 10.61 7.24 -3.32
N GLY A 59 9.61 6.53 -2.79
CA GLY A 59 9.33 6.53 -1.35
C GLY A 59 8.14 5.68 -0.94
N ILE A 60 8.02 5.53 0.38
CA ILE A 60 6.91 4.85 1.04
C ILE A 60 6.20 5.84 1.95
N ALA A 61 4.91 6.08 1.70
CA ALA A 61 4.05 6.85 2.57
C ALA A 61 3.36 5.90 3.57
N VAL A 62 3.36 6.27 4.84
CA VAL A 62 2.69 5.51 5.89
C VAL A 62 1.82 6.44 6.73
N SER A 63 0.64 5.99 7.10
CA SER A 63 -0.19 6.72 8.06
C SER A 63 0.44 6.67 9.45
N ILE A 64 0.55 7.84 10.09
CA ILE A 64 1.14 7.98 11.43
C ILE A 64 0.09 7.95 12.56
N GLY A 65 -1.19 7.78 12.21
CA GLY A 65 -2.31 7.79 13.15
C GLY A 65 -2.85 9.19 13.48
N PRO A 66 -3.71 9.30 14.51
CA PRO A 66 -4.12 8.23 15.43
C PRO A 66 -4.97 7.15 14.75
N GLY A 67 -5.01 5.97 15.39
CA GLY A 67 -5.72 4.77 14.94
C GLY A 67 -7.20 4.97 14.66
#